data_AF-A0A9D9ZCY1-F1
#
_entry.id   AF-A0A9D9ZCY1-F1
#
_cell.length_a   1.000
_cell.length_b   1.000
_cell.length_c   1.000
_cell.angle_alpha   90.00
_cell.angle_beta   90.00
_cell.angle_gamma   90.00
#
_symmetry.space_group_name_H-M   'P 1'
#
loop_
_entity.id
_entity.type
_entity.pdbx_description
1 polymer ?
#
loop_
_entity_poly.entity_id
_entity_poly.type
_entity_poly.pdbx_seq_one_letter_code
_entity_poly.pdbx_strand_id
1 'polypeptide(L)'
;MILFMAGCSPDEYSLGDKDLTSDDLVEGVAYSVNHDAQNPNIVVIKSLLPSNYSITFDTPQGRFQSNEVTLKIPFSGTYNVRIGAETRGGFVWGPNSAFKVNDFYAGFVNNPLWAKISGGVGKSKRWKLDIDANKITKHSDLWAGPLGFWGTDDGWSTCMLGQKGSGDNWNWTPDIAGNSWVMTAMDYGYMEFDLIDGAHVKVYNAETGKTMTGTYMLDADNHTITLSDAQLLHDSKHDALATNWSSSLKLFGLDTDRLQIAALRNNSSESPCWLCYNFVSQDYWDNWTPGNQGTTTVKPTLETGWKNLILNPTNREITYKLATEDEGDAFDYCNLDGTQKKVGLKGNDNISDATLVIYYGESLAKQTYTYTAPDGTVVKGTFTLSDDGIFTFSNGLGNTSLASSFNMSANADNTLRVLSVSHDEYNGTLKNLWLGKSCVDDQGNVIQYQGYHWVVQNAGAVKAKKYSSLLNMSDNVNWTLTTSDKVFVQGDGEYTFTINDSRADVNVMYLQVDGLLKDHPNADIIVKSIKVDGKDVAFDDNTNIIRCIDDGTGETAKYNARRYFLNPWNLASTMDPSLFVHTTSVSITVQVVYDSGEVKIK
;
A
#
# COMPACT_ATOMS: atom_id res chain seq x y z
N MET A 1 64.25 -42.07 3.31
CA MET A 1 62.94 -41.44 3.10
C MET A 1 62.73 -40.45 4.24
N ILE A 2 62.86 -39.18 3.90
CA ILE A 2 62.70 -38.04 4.80
C ILE A 2 61.19 -37.79 4.89
N LEU A 3 60.64 -37.75 6.10
CA LEU A 3 59.31 -37.19 6.36
C LEU A 3 59.51 -35.96 7.26
N PHE A 4 59.50 -34.78 6.65
CA PHE A 4 59.35 -33.52 7.35
C PHE A 4 57.91 -33.43 7.87
N MET A 5 57.73 -33.55 9.18
CA MET A 5 56.53 -33.05 9.84
C MET A 5 56.82 -31.62 10.29
N ALA A 6 56.37 -30.65 9.50
CA ALA A 6 56.18 -29.28 9.95
C ALA A 6 55.00 -29.29 10.94
N GLY A 7 55.32 -29.39 12.22
CA GLY A 7 54.36 -29.08 13.27
C GLY A 7 54.24 -27.57 13.39
N CYS A 8 53.10 -27.02 12.98
CA CYS A 8 52.69 -25.69 13.44
C CYS A 8 52.70 -25.70 14.97
N SER A 9 53.42 -24.75 15.55
CA SER A 9 53.33 -24.40 16.96
C SER A 9 51.86 -24.13 17.30
N PRO A 10 51.29 -24.70 18.39
CA PRO A 10 50.00 -24.25 18.87
C PRO A 10 50.13 -22.80 19.32
N ASP A 11 49.20 -21.94 18.92
CA ASP A 11 49.08 -20.60 19.52
C ASP A 11 48.85 -20.78 21.03
N GLU A 12 49.79 -20.30 21.84
CA GLU A 12 49.66 -20.32 23.30
C GLU A 12 48.60 -19.29 23.72
N TYR A 13 47.42 -19.78 24.10
CA TYR A 13 46.43 -19.03 24.86
C TYR A 13 46.86 -18.97 26.33
N SER A 14 48.01 -18.33 26.60
CA SER A 14 48.53 -18.10 27.95
C SER A 14 48.02 -16.75 28.47
N LEU A 15 47.36 -16.77 29.63
CA LEU A 15 47.12 -15.56 30.44
C LEU A 15 48.49 -14.94 30.72
N GLY A 16 48.74 -13.75 30.13
CA GLY A 16 50.06 -13.12 30.00
C GLY A 16 50.91 -13.15 31.29
N ASP A 17 52.23 -13.11 31.10
CA ASP A 17 53.21 -13.38 32.17
C ASP A 17 53.16 -12.42 33.37
N LYS A 18 52.49 -11.27 33.23
CA LYS A 18 52.32 -10.24 34.27
C LYS A 18 50.85 -10.13 34.68
N ASP A 19 50.58 -10.23 35.98
CA ASP A 19 49.29 -9.82 36.54
C ASP A 19 49.16 -8.30 36.40
N LEU A 20 48.27 -7.86 35.50
CA LEU A 20 47.98 -6.45 35.28
C LEU A 20 47.20 -5.90 36.48
N THR A 21 47.63 -4.74 36.97
CA THR A 21 46.91 -3.97 37.98
C THR A 21 46.11 -2.84 37.33
N SER A 22 45.20 -2.19 38.07
CA SER A 22 44.45 -1.04 37.57
C SER A 22 45.37 0.10 37.09
N ASP A 23 46.51 0.30 37.77
CA ASP A 23 47.50 1.34 37.43
C ASP A 23 48.31 1.01 36.17
N ASP A 24 48.36 -0.25 35.76
CA ASP A 24 48.97 -0.64 34.47
C ASP A 24 48.03 -0.34 33.28
N LEU A 25 46.73 -0.15 33.54
CA LEU A 25 45.66 -0.03 32.53
C LEU A 25 45.29 1.43 32.20
N VAL A 26 46.30 2.31 32.08
CA VAL A 26 46.13 3.75 31.83
C VAL A 26 46.37 4.16 30.37
N GLU A 27 45.79 5.29 29.95
CA GLU A 27 46.02 5.86 28.62
C GLU A 27 47.51 6.21 28.41
N GLY A 28 48.04 5.97 27.21
CA GLY A 28 49.44 6.14 26.85
C GLY A 28 50.33 4.95 27.22
N VAL A 29 49.82 4.02 28.04
CA VAL A 29 50.53 2.78 28.44
C VAL A 29 49.81 1.55 27.91
N ALA A 30 48.55 1.32 28.32
CA ALA A 30 47.78 0.14 27.93
C ALA A 30 46.88 0.37 26.72
N TYR A 31 46.53 1.62 26.43
CA TYR A 31 45.73 2.00 25.28
C TYR A 31 46.02 3.44 24.86
N SER A 32 45.56 3.83 23.68
CA SER A 32 45.63 5.22 23.18
C SER A 32 44.26 5.71 22.73
N VAL A 33 44.05 7.02 22.82
CA VAL A 33 42.86 7.72 22.31
C VAL A 33 43.32 8.78 21.31
N ASN A 34 42.95 8.64 20.05
CA ASN A 34 43.39 9.54 19.00
C ASN A 34 42.20 10.07 18.19
N HIS A 35 42.20 11.37 17.91
CA HIS A 35 41.24 11.97 16.99
C HIS A 35 41.72 11.76 15.55
N ASP A 36 40.80 11.47 14.63
CA ASP A 36 41.12 11.44 13.20
C ASP A 36 41.57 12.82 12.72
N ALA A 37 42.56 12.84 11.83
CA ALA A 37 43.19 14.08 11.37
C ALA A 37 42.29 14.92 10.45
N GLN A 38 41.35 14.29 9.74
CA GLN A 38 40.43 14.95 8.82
C GLN A 38 39.12 15.32 9.51
N ASN A 39 38.63 14.46 10.40
CA ASN A 39 37.42 14.68 11.15
C ASN A 39 37.62 14.39 12.65
N PRO A 40 37.91 15.42 13.47
CA PRO A 40 38.19 15.22 14.90
C PRO A 40 36.99 14.72 15.72
N ASN A 41 35.79 14.62 15.14
CA ASN A 41 34.64 13.94 15.76
C ASN A 41 34.73 12.41 15.66
N ILE A 42 35.67 11.86 14.88
CA ILE A 42 36.02 10.44 14.87
C ILE A 42 37.16 10.23 15.87
N VAL A 43 36.92 9.34 16.85
CA VAL A 43 37.88 9.02 17.91
C VAL A 43 38.21 7.54 17.84
N VAL A 44 39.48 7.22 17.61
CA VAL A 44 40.00 5.85 17.55
C VAL A 44 40.65 5.51 18.87
N ILE A 45 40.16 4.46 19.52
CA ILE A 45 40.70 3.89 20.74
C ILE A 45 41.39 2.59 20.37
N LYS A 46 42.66 2.43 20.77
CA LYS A 46 43.46 1.26 20.40
C LYS A 46 44.20 0.68 21.59
N SER A 47 44.09 -0.63 21.78
CA SER A 47 44.85 -1.39 22.77
C SER A 47 46.33 -1.40 22.40
N LEU A 48 47.17 -1.16 23.40
CA LEU A 48 48.64 -1.29 23.34
C LEU A 48 49.11 -2.54 24.09
N LEU A 49 48.19 -3.29 24.71
CA LEU A 49 48.51 -4.55 25.36
C LEU A 49 48.84 -5.63 24.31
N PRO A 50 49.72 -6.59 24.65
CA PRO A 50 49.96 -7.77 23.82
C PRO A 50 48.68 -8.51 23.44
N SER A 51 48.63 -9.08 22.23
CA SER A 51 47.42 -9.70 21.67
C SER A 51 46.92 -10.94 22.40
N ASN A 52 47.70 -11.50 23.33
CA ASN A 52 47.30 -12.61 24.19
C ASN A 52 46.46 -12.17 25.41
N TYR A 53 46.29 -10.86 25.65
CA TYR A 53 45.34 -10.37 26.64
C TYR A 53 43.92 -10.27 26.04
N SER A 54 42.95 -10.83 26.75
CA SER A 54 41.52 -10.58 26.50
C SER A 54 41.14 -9.24 27.14
N ILE A 55 40.70 -8.28 26.33
CA ILE A 55 40.45 -6.89 26.75
C ILE A 55 39.02 -6.45 26.45
N THR A 56 38.56 -5.44 27.18
CA THR A 56 37.27 -4.77 26.95
C THR A 56 37.45 -3.27 27.12
N PHE A 57 37.00 -2.48 26.15
CA PHE A 57 36.87 -1.03 26.30
C PHE A 57 35.49 -0.66 26.85
N ASP A 58 35.44 0.31 27.75
CA ASP A 58 34.23 0.99 28.24
C ASP A 58 34.26 2.40 27.66
N THR A 59 33.30 2.73 26.79
CA THR A 59 33.31 3.95 25.99
C THR A 59 31.96 4.68 26.09
N PRO A 60 31.85 5.93 25.62
CA PRO A 60 30.57 6.65 25.56
C PRO A 60 29.52 5.99 24.66
N GLN A 61 29.91 5.02 23.82
CA GLN A 61 29.02 4.30 22.91
C GLN A 61 28.88 2.81 23.30
N GLY A 62 29.19 2.48 24.56
CA GLY A 62 29.07 1.14 25.10
C GLY A 62 30.41 0.41 25.26
N ARG A 63 30.33 -0.91 25.42
CA ARG A 63 31.50 -1.77 25.68
C ARG A 63 31.89 -2.60 24.46
N PHE A 64 33.19 -2.73 24.23
CA PHE A 64 33.74 -3.40 23.06
C PHE A 64 34.86 -4.37 23.44
N GLN A 65 34.74 -5.64 23.03
CA GLN A 65 35.80 -6.64 23.13
C GLN A 65 36.61 -6.68 21.82
N SER A 66 37.30 -5.59 21.52
CA SER A 66 38.11 -5.42 20.30
C SER A 66 39.38 -4.65 20.64
N ASN A 67 40.50 -5.01 20.00
CA ASN A 67 41.76 -4.29 20.14
C ASN A 67 41.73 -2.86 19.58
N GLU A 68 40.73 -2.53 18.76
CA GLU A 68 40.52 -1.20 18.21
C GLU A 68 39.03 -0.88 18.11
N VAL A 69 38.65 0.34 18.46
CA VAL A 69 37.27 0.84 18.43
C VAL A 69 37.28 2.23 17.81
N THR A 70 36.40 2.46 16.84
CA THR A 70 36.18 3.79 16.25
C THR A 70 34.85 4.34 16.73
N LEU A 71 34.89 5.47 17.45
CA LEU A 71 33.73 6.20 17.91
C LEU A 71 33.43 7.37 16.97
N LYS A 72 32.17 7.54 16.60
CA LYS A 72 31.69 8.69 15.82
C LYS A 72 30.85 9.58 16.74
N ILE A 73 31.43 10.68 17.24
CA ILE A 73 30.80 11.51 18.28
C ILE A 73 30.31 12.83 17.68
N PRO A 74 28.99 13.00 17.48
CA PRO A 74 28.45 14.18 16.82
C PRO A 74 28.57 15.46 17.65
N PHE A 75 28.45 15.40 18.97
CA PHE A 75 28.32 16.60 19.82
C PHE A 75 29.66 17.04 20.39
N SER A 76 29.81 18.35 20.55
CA SER A 76 30.91 18.93 21.32
C SER A 76 30.73 18.60 22.80
N GLY A 77 31.75 18.08 23.45
CA GLY A 77 31.67 17.67 24.85
C GLY A 77 32.95 17.02 25.37
N THR A 78 32.96 16.71 26.66
CA THR A 78 34.02 15.92 27.31
C THR A 78 33.48 14.53 27.62
N TYR A 79 34.22 13.51 27.23
CA TYR A 79 33.81 12.10 27.26
C TYR A 79 34.85 11.27 27.99
N ASN A 80 34.44 10.15 28.61
CA ASN A 80 35.33 9.24 29.33
C ASN A 80 35.49 7.90 28.60
N VAL A 81 36.65 7.28 28.76
CA VAL A 81 36.98 5.93 28.28
C VAL A 81 37.89 5.21 29.27
N ARG A 82 37.79 3.88 29.35
CA ARG A 82 38.78 3.03 30.05
C ARG A 82 38.92 1.66 29.39
N ILE A 83 40.02 0.99 29.64
CA ILE A 83 40.26 -0.42 29.26
C ILE A 83 40.16 -1.32 30.50
N GLY A 84 39.69 -2.54 30.30
CA GLY A 84 39.79 -3.64 31.26
C GLY A 84 40.39 -4.88 30.60
N ALA A 85 41.00 -5.75 31.41
CA ALA A 85 41.67 -6.94 30.93
C ALA A 85 41.43 -8.15 31.85
N GLU A 86 41.36 -9.35 31.27
CA GLU A 86 41.38 -10.60 32.02
C GLU A 86 42.81 -10.93 32.49
N THR A 87 42.97 -11.20 33.77
CA THR A 87 44.24 -11.59 34.41
C THR A 87 44.05 -12.92 35.16
N ARG A 88 45.15 -13.51 35.68
CA ARG A 88 45.04 -14.71 36.53
C ARG A 88 44.27 -14.43 37.83
N GLY A 89 44.31 -13.19 38.31
CA GLY A 89 43.55 -12.70 39.47
C GLY A 89 42.09 -12.35 39.19
N GLY A 90 41.62 -12.54 37.95
CA GLY A 90 40.28 -12.14 37.50
C GLY A 90 40.31 -10.87 36.64
N PHE A 91 39.13 -10.34 36.34
CA PHE A 91 38.99 -9.17 35.48
C PHE A 91 39.31 -7.87 36.24
N VAL A 92 40.15 -7.01 35.65
CA VAL A 92 40.57 -5.74 36.24
C VAL A 92 40.22 -4.58 35.30
N TRP A 93 39.62 -3.52 35.85
CA TRP A 93 39.41 -2.24 35.16
C TRP A 93 40.53 -1.26 35.45
N GLY A 94 40.97 -0.51 34.44
CA GLY A 94 41.74 0.72 34.62
C GLY A 94 40.88 1.91 35.05
N PRO A 95 41.52 3.04 35.41
CA PRO A 95 40.81 4.30 35.65
C PRO A 95 40.27 4.90 34.35
N ASN A 96 39.29 5.80 34.47
CA ASN A 96 38.78 6.58 33.33
C ASN A 96 39.80 7.62 32.88
N SER A 97 39.99 7.74 31.56
CA SER A 97 40.61 8.89 30.91
C SER A 97 39.57 9.72 30.16
N ALA A 98 39.79 11.04 30.09
CA ALA A 98 38.87 11.98 29.46
C ALA A 98 39.43 12.50 28.14
N PHE A 99 38.59 12.57 27.11
CA PHE A 99 38.90 13.20 25.82
C PHE A 99 37.80 14.19 25.43
N LYS A 100 38.11 15.12 24.52
CA LYS A 100 37.23 16.25 24.19
C LYS A 100 36.94 16.32 22.69
N VAL A 101 35.66 16.45 22.35
CA VAL A 101 35.22 16.81 21.00
C VAL A 101 34.81 18.28 21.03
N ASN A 102 35.39 19.10 20.16
CA ASN A 102 35.24 20.56 20.26
C ASN A 102 34.04 21.10 19.49
N ASP A 103 33.68 20.47 18.38
CA ASP A 103 32.68 20.98 17.44
C ASP A 103 31.56 19.96 17.21
N PHE A 104 30.38 20.46 16.87
CA PHE A 104 29.27 19.62 16.42
C PHE A 104 29.49 19.18 14.97
N TYR A 105 29.38 17.88 14.68
CA TYR A 105 29.43 17.32 13.33
C TYR A 105 28.11 16.67 12.93
N ALA A 106 27.30 17.43 12.18
CA ALA A 106 25.99 17.00 11.70
C ALA A 106 26.03 15.71 10.86
N GLY A 107 27.16 15.41 10.20
CA GLY A 107 27.31 14.23 9.35
C GLY A 107 27.15 12.89 10.08
N PHE A 108 27.22 12.85 11.41
CA PHE A 108 26.94 11.64 12.19
C PHE A 108 25.49 11.52 12.67
N VAL A 109 24.67 12.57 12.47
CA VAL A 109 23.25 12.61 12.84
C VAL A 109 22.35 13.08 11.68
N ASN A 110 22.84 13.02 10.44
CA ASN A 110 22.11 13.43 9.24
C ASN A 110 21.17 12.35 8.70
N ASN A 111 21.32 11.10 9.13
CA ASN A 111 20.45 10.01 8.71
C ASN A 111 19.02 10.28 9.22
N PRO A 112 17.97 10.15 8.38
CA PRO A 112 16.58 10.37 8.77
C PRO A 112 16.12 9.61 10.02
N LEU A 113 16.75 8.48 10.35
CA LEU A 113 16.43 7.71 11.56
C LEU A 113 16.68 8.51 12.85
N TRP A 114 17.67 9.40 12.88
CA TRP A 114 17.89 10.29 14.04
C TRP A 114 16.71 11.24 14.25
N ALA A 115 16.18 11.81 13.17
CA ALA A 115 14.99 12.65 13.26
C ALA A 115 13.76 11.84 13.69
N LYS A 116 13.62 10.60 13.19
CA LYS A 116 12.51 9.72 13.53
C LYS A 116 12.51 9.34 15.01
N ILE A 117 13.66 8.98 15.59
CA ILE A 117 13.74 8.50 16.97
C ILE A 117 13.58 9.62 18.02
N SER A 118 14.20 10.78 17.82
CA SER A 118 14.27 11.85 18.85
C SER A 118 13.58 13.16 18.44
N GLY A 119 13.02 13.24 17.23
CA GLY A 119 12.51 14.49 16.66
C GLY A 119 13.59 15.33 15.97
N GLY A 120 14.86 14.90 16.01
CA GLY A 120 15.99 15.58 15.36
C GLY A 120 16.74 16.53 16.30
N VAL A 121 17.75 17.21 15.76
CA VAL A 121 18.66 18.06 16.54
C VAL A 121 17.88 19.17 17.27
N GLY A 122 18.10 19.29 18.57
CA GLY A 122 17.42 20.27 19.43
C GLY A 122 15.97 19.91 19.78
N LYS A 123 15.57 18.66 19.55
CA LYS A 123 14.23 18.14 19.87
C LYS A 123 14.30 16.91 20.77
N SER A 124 13.17 16.58 21.36
CA SER A 124 12.94 15.35 22.08
C SER A 124 11.66 14.68 21.58
N LYS A 125 11.58 13.36 21.75
CA LYS A 125 10.42 12.56 21.38
C LYS A 125 10.22 11.40 22.34
N ARG A 126 8.96 11.17 22.69
CA ARG A 126 8.54 10.07 23.59
C ARG A 126 7.93 8.91 22.82
N TRP A 127 8.19 7.73 23.33
CA TRP A 127 7.71 6.44 22.84
C TRP A 127 7.09 5.66 23.99
N LYS A 128 5.88 5.15 23.79
CA LYS A 128 5.16 4.33 24.76
C LYS A 128 5.04 2.91 24.21
N LEU A 129 5.10 1.91 25.07
CA LEU A 129 4.71 0.56 24.65
C LEU A 129 3.27 0.63 24.12
N ASP A 130 3.01 -0.04 23.01
CA ASP A 130 1.72 0.08 22.33
C ASP A 130 0.65 -0.80 22.97
N ILE A 131 0.34 -0.48 24.23
CA ILE A 131 -0.75 -1.05 25.02
C ILE A 131 -1.15 -0.09 26.15
N ASP A 132 -2.45 -0.04 26.48
CA ASP A 132 -2.94 0.58 27.71
C ASP A 132 -3.66 -0.41 28.64
N ALA A 133 -4.13 0.10 29.78
CA ALA A 133 -4.90 -0.66 30.76
C ALA A 133 -6.24 -1.23 30.21
N ASN A 134 -6.72 -0.72 29.08
CA ASN A 134 -7.94 -1.20 28.41
C ASN A 134 -7.62 -2.28 27.36
N LYS A 135 -6.37 -2.78 27.29
CA LYS A 135 -5.89 -3.76 26.30
C LYS A 135 -5.91 -3.23 24.86
N ILE A 136 -5.84 -1.91 24.69
CA ILE A 136 -5.86 -1.29 23.36
C ILE A 136 -4.42 -1.18 22.84
N THR A 137 -4.14 -1.90 21.77
CA THR A 137 -3.01 -1.66 20.86
C THR A 137 -3.46 -0.60 19.84
N LYS A 138 -2.71 0.50 19.68
CA LYS A 138 -3.11 1.60 18.80
C LYS A 138 -2.71 1.36 17.34
N HIS A 139 -1.53 0.77 17.08
CA HIS A 139 -1.06 0.36 15.75
C HIS A 139 -1.41 -1.10 15.42
N SER A 140 -2.70 -1.46 15.54
CA SER A 140 -3.19 -2.80 15.21
C SER A 140 -3.22 -3.16 13.71
N ASP A 141 -2.94 -2.23 12.79
CA ASP A 141 -2.58 -2.53 11.39
C ASP A 141 -1.22 -3.19 11.27
N LEU A 142 -0.29 -2.81 12.13
CA LEU A 142 1.11 -3.19 12.03
C LEU A 142 1.43 -4.42 12.89
N TRP A 143 0.81 -4.52 14.07
CA TRP A 143 1.05 -5.61 15.00
C TRP A 143 -0.15 -5.86 15.91
N ALA A 144 -0.37 -7.12 16.28
CA ALA A 144 -1.52 -7.46 17.12
C ALA A 144 -1.37 -7.03 18.59
N GLY A 145 -0.14 -6.75 19.05
CA GLY A 145 0.14 -6.47 20.44
C GLY A 145 1.50 -5.80 20.69
N PRO A 146 1.80 -5.42 21.94
CA PRO A 146 2.99 -4.67 22.32
C PRO A 146 4.29 -5.50 22.31
N LEU A 147 4.18 -6.82 22.25
CA LEU A 147 5.33 -7.75 22.23
C LEU A 147 5.09 -8.83 21.17
N GLY A 148 6.07 -9.03 20.30
CA GLY A 148 6.12 -10.12 19.33
C GLY A 148 7.40 -10.95 19.45
N PHE A 149 7.33 -12.18 18.95
CA PHE A 149 8.44 -13.13 18.94
C PHE A 149 8.88 -13.36 17.51
N TRP A 150 10.19 -13.35 17.26
CA TRP A 150 10.74 -13.50 15.92
C TRP A 150 11.92 -14.46 15.87
N GLY A 151 12.11 -15.11 14.73
CA GLY A 151 13.24 -15.98 14.45
C GLY A 151 14.56 -15.22 14.50
N THR A 152 15.65 -15.89 14.84
CA THR A 152 16.93 -15.23 15.14
C THR A 152 17.58 -14.53 13.94
N ASP A 153 17.21 -14.91 12.72
CA ASP A 153 17.66 -14.29 11.47
C ASP A 153 16.76 -13.14 11.00
N ASP A 154 15.72 -12.77 11.76
CA ASP A 154 14.92 -11.58 11.51
C ASP A 154 15.58 -10.27 11.98
N GLY A 155 15.15 -9.18 11.36
CA GLY A 155 15.63 -7.82 11.64
C GLY A 155 15.03 -6.78 10.71
N TRP A 156 15.67 -5.61 10.64
CA TRP A 156 15.20 -4.48 9.83
C TRP A 156 14.78 -4.85 8.40
N SER A 157 15.58 -5.64 7.69
CA SER A 157 15.31 -5.99 6.29
C SER A 157 14.03 -6.82 6.13
N THR A 158 13.78 -7.79 7.01
CA THR A 158 12.58 -8.65 6.92
C THR A 158 11.35 -7.96 7.47
N CYS A 159 11.52 -7.12 8.50
CA CYS A 159 10.41 -6.50 9.23
C CYS A 159 10.00 -5.15 8.62
N MET A 160 10.93 -4.20 8.47
CA MET A 160 10.64 -2.86 7.95
C MET A 160 10.59 -2.82 6.42
N LEU A 161 11.46 -3.56 5.74
CA LEU A 161 11.54 -3.53 4.26
C LEU A 161 10.76 -4.66 3.58
N GLY A 162 10.23 -5.63 4.35
CA GLY A 162 9.48 -6.76 3.82
C GLY A 162 10.30 -7.69 2.91
N GLN A 163 11.62 -7.68 3.04
CA GLN A 163 12.51 -8.50 2.23
C GLN A 163 12.44 -9.95 2.69
N LYS A 164 12.57 -10.89 1.75
CA LYS A 164 12.63 -12.31 2.07
C LYS A 164 13.91 -12.62 2.85
N GLY A 165 13.76 -13.10 4.09
CA GLY A 165 14.86 -13.59 4.90
C GLY A 165 15.40 -14.95 4.45
N SER A 166 16.59 -15.29 4.95
CA SER A 166 17.18 -16.63 4.84
C SER A 166 17.54 -17.15 6.23
N GLY A 167 17.18 -18.40 6.53
CA GLY A 167 17.49 -19.03 7.82
C GLY A 167 16.26 -19.14 8.72
N ASP A 168 16.45 -18.92 10.02
CA ASP A 168 15.42 -18.91 11.05
C ASP A 168 14.59 -17.60 10.98
N ASN A 169 13.67 -17.56 10.01
CA ASN A 169 12.73 -16.46 9.83
C ASN A 169 11.29 -16.93 10.10
N TRP A 170 10.71 -16.42 11.17
CA TRP A 170 9.32 -16.65 11.54
C TRP A 170 8.89 -15.53 12.48
N ASN A 171 7.58 -15.30 12.59
CA ASN A 171 7.07 -14.40 13.61
C ASN A 171 5.83 -14.96 14.28
N TRP A 172 5.62 -14.54 15.51
CA TRP A 172 4.38 -14.71 16.23
C TRP A 172 4.10 -13.42 17.00
N THR A 173 3.06 -12.71 16.59
CA THR A 173 2.63 -11.44 17.16
C THR A 173 1.28 -11.64 17.84
N PRO A 174 1.25 -12.04 19.13
CA PRO A 174 -0.01 -12.28 19.83
C PRO A 174 -0.76 -10.99 20.18
N ASP A 175 -2.08 -11.03 20.07
CA ASP A 175 -2.94 -9.99 20.65
C ASP A 175 -3.10 -10.21 22.17
N ILE A 176 -3.18 -9.13 22.94
CA ILE A 176 -3.30 -9.23 24.41
C ILE A 176 -4.73 -9.58 24.85
N ALA A 177 -5.74 -9.37 24.02
CA ALA A 177 -7.12 -9.71 24.35
C ALA A 177 -7.30 -11.23 24.52
N GLY A 178 -6.76 -12.03 23.59
CA GLY A 178 -6.74 -13.49 23.60
C GLY A 178 -5.53 -14.10 24.31
N ASN A 179 -4.42 -13.38 24.43
CA ASN A 179 -3.16 -13.89 25.00
C ASN A 179 -2.68 -13.08 26.22
N SER A 180 -3.60 -12.71 27.11
CA SER A 180 -3.31 -11.90 28.31
C SER A 180 -2.21 -12.46 29.25
N TRP A 181 -1.82 -13.72 29.09
CA TRP A 181 -0.70 -14.30 29.80
C TRP A 181 0.66 -13.73 29.34
N VAL A 182 0.77 -13.31 28.08
CA VAL A 182 2.00 -12.77 27.46
C VAL A 182 2.46 -11.52 28.19
N MET A 183 1.60 -10.50 28.27
CA MET A 183 1.94 -9.22 28.90
C MET A 183 0.74 -8.68 29.67
N THR A 184 0.99 -8.01 30.80
CA THR A 184 -0.08 -7.37 31.57
C THR A 184 -0.56 -6.13 30.82
N ALA A 185 -1.87 -5.90 30.75
CA ALA A 185 -2.39 -4.69 30.11
C ALA A 185 -2.31 -3.51 31.07
N MET A 186 -1.41 -2.56 30.78
CA MET A 186 -1.26 -1.30 31.51
C MET A 186 -0.50 -0.29 30.67
N ASP A 187 -0.52 0.99 31.08
CA ASP A 187 0.43 1.96 30.58
C ASP A 187 1.79 1.72 31.26
N TYR A 188 2.77 1.24 30.50
CA TYR A 188 4.11 0.92 31.01
C TYR A 188 5.02 2.13 31.19
N GLY A 189 4.56 3.33 30.85
CA GLY A 189 5.38 4.55 30.87
C GLY A 189 5.96 4.85 29.49
N TYR A 190 7.19 5.34 29.44
CA TYR A 190 7.78 5.86 28.19
C TYR A 190 9.30 5.77 28.15
N MET A 191 9.83 5.78 26.92
CA MET A 191 11.20 6.15 26.60
C MET A 191 11.18 7.52 25.92
N GLU A 192 11.95 8.47 26.45
CA GLU A 192 12.17 9.78 25.86
C GLU A 192 13.59 9.81 25.29
N PHE A 193 13.70 9.97 23.98
CA PHE A 193 14.98 10.20 23.31
C PHE A 193 15.06 11.68 22.93
N ASP A 194 16.16 12.33 23.26
CA ASP A 194 16.43 13.68 22.83
C ASP A 194 17.78 13.80 22.13
N LEU A 195 17.87 14.82 21.29
CA LEU A 195 19.09 15.18 20.59
C LEU A 195 19.48 16.63 20.94
N ILE A 196 19.45 16.94 22.24
CA ILE A 196 19.71 18.27 22.80
C ILE A 196 21.05 18.21 23.52
N ASP A 197 22.07 18.88 22.98
CA ASP A 197 23.45 18.90 23.51
C ASP A 197 24.13 17.52 23.67
N GLY A 198 23.52 16.48 23.09
CA GLY A 198 23.91 15.09 23.24
C GLY A 198 22.80 14.18 22.72
N ALA A 199 23.05 12.87 22.70
CA ALA A 199 22.03 11.87 22.46
C ALA A 199 21.63 11.24 23.81
N HIS A 200 20.58 11.76 24.41
CA HIS A 200 20.14 11.37 25.75
C HIS A 200 18.89 10.49 25.70
N VAL A 201 18.79 9.58 26.66
CA VAL A 201 17.61 8.73 26.84
C VAL A 201 17.16 8.77 28.29
N LYS A 202 15.86 8.92 28.48
CA LYS A 202 15.19 8.75 29.77
C LYS A 202 14.13 7.67 29.63
N VAL A 203 14.18 6.67 30.50
CA VAL A 203 13.22 5.56 30.51
C VAL A 203 12.47 5.57 31.83
N TYR A 204 11.16 5.81 31.77
CA TYR A 204 10.27 5.65 32.90
C TYR A 204 9.46 4.37 32.73
N ASN A 205 9.70 3.40 33.62
CA ASN A 205 8.95 2.16 33.69
C ASN A 205 7.90 2.29 34.81
N ALA A 206 6.65 2.46 34.42
CA ALA A 206 5.52 2.66 35.34
C ALA A 206 5.15 1.39 36.11
N GLU A 207 5.45 0.19 35.59
CA GLU A 207 5.23 -1.09 36.28
C GLU A 207 6.12 -1.19 37.53
N THR A 208 7.39 -0.80 37.41
CA THR A 208 8.36 -0.84 38.53
C THR A 208 8.49 0.48 39.29
N GLY A 209 7.96 1.58 38.74
CA GLY A 209 8.12 2.95 39.25
C GLY A 209 9.53 3.52 39.06
N LYS A 210 10.43 2.84 38.33
CA LYS A 210 11.82 3.27 38.15
C LYS A 210 11.96 4.25 37.00
N THR A 211 12.85 5.23 37.18
CA THR A 211 13.33 6.11 36.11
C THR A 211 14.83 5.89 35.92
N MET A 212 15.24 5.64 34.68
CA MET A 212 16.64 5.57 34.27
C MET A 212 16.93 6.75 33.35
N THR A 213 18.15 7.29 33.42
CA THR A 213 18.59 8.41 32.57
C THR A 213 20.03 8.16 32.19
N GLY A 214 20.31 8.29 30.89
CA GLY A 214 21.64 8.10 30.35
C GLY A 214 21.72 8.57 28.91
N THR A 215 22.49 7.86 28.10
CA THR A 215 22.73 8.20 26.69
C THR A 215 22.32 7.08 25.77
N TYR A 216 22.11 7.39 24.49
CA TYR A 216 21.90 6.37 23.48
C TYR A 216 22.82 6.58 22.27
N MET A 217 23.12 5.49 21.59
CA MET A 217 23.80 5.49 20.31
C MET A 217 22.97 4.71 19.30
N LEU A 218 22.58 5.38 18.21
CA LEU A 218 21.91 4.78 17.08
C LEU A 218 22.93 4.45 15.99
N ASP A 219 23.10 3.16 15.70
CA ASP A 219 23.81 2.70 14.53
C ASP A 219 22.81 2.55 13.38
N ALA A 220 22.71 3.60 12.57
CA ALA A 220 21.77 3.65 11.46
C ALA A 220 22.15 2.75 10.29
N ASP A 221 23.42 2.32 10.19
CA ASP A 221 23.88 1.44 9.13
C ASP A 221 23.56 -0.03 9.46
N ASN A 222 23.82 -0.44 10.71
CA ASN A 222 23.55 -1.79 11.19
C ASN A 222 22.16 -1.97 11.81
N HIS A 223 21.37 -0.89 11.90
CA HIS A 223 20.04 -0.86 12.52
C HIS A 223 20.05 -1.42 13.94
N THR A 224 20.94 -0.88 14.78
CA THR A 224 20.99 -1.22 16.20
C THR A 224 20.95 0.02 17.07
N ILE A 225 20.53 -0.14 18.32
CA ILE A 225 20.54 0.91 19.33
C ILE A 225 21.17 0.40 20.62
N THR A 226 22.06 1.22 21.19
CA THR A 226 22.67 0.99 22.49
C THR A 226 22.22 2.08 23.45
N LEU A 227 21.76 1.69 24.63
CA LEU A 227 21.41 2.55 25.76
C LEU A 227 22.48 2.38 26.84
N SER A 228 23.04 3.49 27.32
CA SER A 228 24.01 3.51 28.42
C SER A 228 23.34 4.10 29.65
N ASP A 229 23.54 3.47 30.82
CA ASP A 229 22.88 3.82 32.09
C ASP A 229 21.33 3.78 32.06
N ALA A 230 20.77 3.14 31.03
CA ALA A 230 19.36 2.85 30.87
C ALA A 230 19.17 1.49 30.19
N GLN A 231 17.95 0.96 30.26
CA GLN A 231 17.54 -0.27 29.60
C GLN A 231 16.28 -0.02 28.78
N LEU A 232 16.05 -0.84 27.75
CA LEU A 232 14.83 -0.85 26.96
C LEU A 232 13.62 -0.90 27.90
N LEU A 233 12.56 -0.14 27.59
CA LEU A 233 11.31 -0.29 28.32
C LEU A 233 10.66 -1.63 27.97
N HIS A 234 10.54 -2.52 28.96
CA HIS A 234 9.94 -3.85 28.84
C HIS A 234 9.19 -4.22 30.12
N ASP A 235 8.42 -5.31 30.07
CA ASP A 235 7.69 -5.82 31.24
C ASP A 235 8.55 -6.78 32.08
N SER A 236 8.29 -6.76 33.39
CA SER A 236 9.02 -7.54 34.39
C SER A 236 8.88 -9.05 34.25
N LYS A 237 7.87 -9.57 33.53
CA LYS A 237 7.74 -11.03 33.34
C LYS A 237 8.83 -11.58 32.44
N HIS A 238 9.42 -10.75 31.58
CA HIS A 238 10.45 -11.16 30.64
C HIS A 238 11.88 -10.84 31.12
N ASP A 239 12.06 -10.13 32.24
CA ASP A 239 13.38 -9.72 32.78
C ASP A 239 14.41 -10.87 32.76
N ALA A 240 14.00 -12.06 33.19
CA ALA A 240 14.88 -13.22 33.33
C ALA A 240 15.23 -13.92 32.00
N LEU A 241 14.51 -13.61 30.91
CA LEU A 241 14.61 -14.35 29.64
C LEU A 241 15.73 -13.83 28.73
N ALA A 242 16.20 -12.60 28.96
CA ALA A 242 17.31 -12.00 28.25
C ALA A 242 18.37 -11.50 29.24
N THR A 243 19.64 -11.70 28.88
CA THR A 243 20.80 -11.17 29.64
C THR A 243 21.16 -9.74 29.25
N ASN A 244 20.58 -9.21 28.18
CA ASN A 244 20.92 -7.90 27.61
C ASN A 244 19.66 -7.13 27.22
N TRP A 245 19.49 -5.98 27.86
CA TRP A 245 18.38 -5.05 27.65
C TRP A 245 18.84 -3.65 27.22
N SER A 246 20.13 -3.48 26.89
CA SER A 246 20.68 -2.14 26.68
C SER A 246 21.66 -2.04 25.53
N SER A 247 22.47 -3.05 25.24
CA SER A 247 23.54 -2.95 24.22
C SER A 247 23.15 -3.57 22.90
N SER A 248 23.43 -2.90 21.78
CA SER A 248 23.30 -3.45 20.42
C SER A 248 21.95 -4.13 20.16
N LEU A 249 20.88 -3.54 20.69
CA LEU A 249 19.51 -4.01 20.50
C LEU A 249 19.13 -3.83 19.03
N LYS A 250 18.43 -4.80 18.43
CA LYS A 250 18.06 -4.71 17.03
C LYS A 250 16.89 -3.75 16.83
N LEU A 251 16.97 -2.86 15.85
CA LEU A 251 15.83 -2.12 15.34
C LEU A 251 15.15 -2.95 14.26
N PHE A 252 13.90 -3.33 14.51
CA PHE A 252 13.08 -4.05 13.54
C PHE A 252 12.34 -3.07 12.63
N GLY A 253 12.02 -1.89 13.14
CA GLY A 253 11.37 -0.81 12.39
C GLY A 253 11.41 0.51 13.13
N LEU A 254 11.48 1.62 12.40
CA LEU A 254 11.45 2.97 12.93
C LEU A 254 10.85 3.94 11.91
N ASP A 255 9.76 4.60 12.28
CA ASP A 255 9.14 5.67 11.53
C ASP A 255 8.65 6.82 12.42
N THR A 256 7.81 7.69 11.89
CA THR A 256 7.33 8.88 12.58
C THR A 256 6.44 8.55 13.79
N ASP A 257 5.69 7.48 13.76
CA ASP A 257 4.70 7.11 14.77
C ASP A 257 4.91 5.73 15.39
N ARG A 258 5.84 4.94 14.84
CA ARG A 258 6.08 3.54 15.20
C ARG A 258 7.56 3.24 15.41
N LEU A 259 7.85 2.39 16.39
CA LEU A 259 9.21 1.95 16.73
C LEU A 259 9.15 0.49 17.20
N GLN A 260 10.06 -0.34 16.70
CA GLN A 260 10.21 -1.74 17.13
C GLN A 260 11.66 -1.99 17.53
N ILE A 261 11.88 -2.34 18.81
CA ILE A 261 13.21 -2.67 19.36
C ILE A 261 13.17 -4.11 19.91
N ALA A 262 14.15 -4.91 19.51
CA ALA A 262 14.23 -6.31 19.88
C ALA A 262 15.44 -6.64 20.77
N ALA A 263 15.17 -7.38 21.84
CA ALA A 263 16.18 -7.99 22.72
C ALA A 263 16.23 -9.51 22.50
N LEU A 264 17.41 -10.13 22.61
CA LEU A 264 17.55 -11.57 22.38
C LEU A 264 17.13 -12.35 23.63
N ARG A 265 16.15 -13.24 23.49
CA ARG A 265 15.91 -14.29 24.48
C ARG A 265 17.06 -15.29 24.44
N ASN A 266 17.97 -15.21 25.40
CA ASN A 266 19.14 -16.08 25.49
C ASN A 266 19.33 -16.71 26.88
N ASN A 267 18.38 -16.49 27.80
CA ASN A 267 18.40 -17.02 29.15
C ASN A 267 17.09 -17.74 29.49
N SER A 268 16.70 -18.68 28.63
CA SER A 268 15.51 -19.51 28.79
C SER A 268 15.83 -20.97 28.45
N SER A 269 15.01 -21.91 28.95
CA SER A 269 15.02 -23.30 28.50
C SER A 269 14.43 -23.49 27.10
N GLU A 270 13.77 -22.46 26.59
CA GLU A 270 13.23 -22.44 25.22
C GLU A 270 14.28 -21.94 24.22
N SER A 271 14.12 -22.30 22.94
CA SER A 271 15.04 -21.90 21.87
C SER A 271 15.21 -20.37 21.77
N PRO A 272 16.39 -19.86 21.37
CA PRO A 272 16.59 -18.43 21.19
C PRO A 272 15.60 -17.82 20.19
N CYS A 273 15.12 -16.62 20.49
CA CYS A 273 14.29 -15.82 19.60
C CYS A 273 14.40 -14.33 19.98
N TRP A 274 14.00 -13.44 19.10
CA TRP A 274 13.92 -12.01 19.39
C TRP A 274 12.61 -11.67 20.09
N LEU A 275 12.71 -11.00 21.24
CA LEU A 275 11.59 -10.36 21.94
C LEU A 275 11.48 -8.93 21.40
N CYS A 276 10.58 -8.73 20.43
CA CYS A 276 10.37 -7.46 19.75
C CYS A 276 9.28 -6.65 20.44
N TYR A 277 9.66 -5.57 21.11
CA TYR A 277 8.73 -4.64 21.74
C TYR A 277 8.32 -3.56 20.76
N ASN A 278 7.01 -3.33 20.69
CA ASN A 278 6.37 -2.41 19.77
C ASN A 278 5.96 -1.14 20.52
N PHE A 279 6.40 0.00 20.01
CA PHE A 279 6.19 1.30 20.60
C PHE A 279 5.50 2.24 19.62
N VAL A 280 4.72 3.14 20.19
CA VAL A 280 4.03 4.20 19.49
C VAL A 280 4.50 5.54 20.02
N SER A 281 4.62 6.54 19.14
CA SER A 281 5.01 7.88 19.56
C SER A 281 3.96 8.48 20.49
N GLN A 282 4.38 9.31 21.44
CA GLN A 282 3.49 10.06 22.33
C GLN A 282 2.51 10.94 21.54
N ASP A 283 2.99 11.63 20.49
CA ASP A 283 2.13 12.47 19.65
C ASP A 283 1.02 11.65 18.99
N TYR A 284 1.32 10.44 18.49
CA TYR A 284 0.30 9.54 17.97
C TYR A 284 -0.65 9.08 19.08
N TRP A 285 -0.10 8.64 20.21
CA TRP A 285 -0.89 8.17 21.36
C TRP A 285 -1.92 9.20 21.84
N ASP A 286 -1.50 10.46 21.96
CA ASP A 286 -2.33 11.54 22.51
C ASP A 286 -3.39 12.03 21.51
N ASN A 287 -3.13 11.89 20.20
CA ASN A 287 -4.08 12.24 19.14
C ASN A 287 -4.86 11.03 18.60
N TRP A 288 -4.57 9.83 19.08
CA TRP A 288 -5.25 8.61 18.68
C TRP A 288 -6.69 8.65 19.20
N THR A 289 -7.63 8.56 18.28
CA THR A 289 -9.04 8.36 18.61
C THR A 289 -9.39 6.90 18.40
N PRO A 290 -10.12 6.24 19.32
CA PRO A 290 -10.67 4.93 19.05
C PRO A 290 -11.43 4.98 17.74
N GLY A 291 -10.99 4.18 16.77
CA GLY A 291 -11.73 4.00 15.53
C GLY A 291 -13.18 3.72 15.87
N ASN A 292 -14.11 4.46 15.27
CA ASN A 292 -15.53 4.20 15.41
C ASN A 292 -15.73 2.68 15.23
N GLN A 293 -16.36 2.03 16.20
CA GLN A 293 -17.02 0.74 15.99
C GLN A 293 -18.25 0.95 15.08
N GLY A 294 -18.03 1.53 13.91
CA GLY A 294 -18.96 1.53 12.81
C GLY A 294 -18.65 0.28 12.01
N THR A 295 -19.44 -0.76 12.20
CA THR A 295 -19.70 -1.71 11.13
C THR A 295 -20.17 -0.90 9.92
N THR A 296 -19.27 -0.45 9.06
CA THR A 296 -19.69 0.07 7.76
C THR A 296 -20.03 -1.16 6.93
N THR A 297 -21.29 -1.57 7.02
CA THR A 297 -21.95 -2.54 6.14
C THR A 297 -22.05 -2.03 4.70
N VAL A 298 -21.13 -1.16 4.28
CA VAL A 298 -21.02 -0.63 2.93
C VAL A 298 -20.10 -1.59 2.19
N LYS A 299 -20.70 -2.38 1.31
CA LYS A 299 -20.01 -3.26 0.36
C LYS A 299 -20.33 -2.77 -1.05
N PRO A 300 -19.51 -3.13 -2.05
CA PRO A 300 -19.86 -2.85 -3.43
C PRO A 300 -21.19 -3.48 -3.83
N THR A 301 -22.01 -2.72 -4.54
CA THR A 301 -23.27 -3.21 -5.13
C THR A 301 -22.96 -3.68 -6.55
N LEU A 302 -22.98 -5.01 -6.76
CA LEU A 302 -22.69 -5.61 -8.06
C LEU A 302 -23.98 -5.78 -8.88
N GLU A 303 -23.86 -5.69 -10.20
CA GLU A 303 -25.01 -5.87 -11.10
C GLU A 303 -25.61 -7.28 -11.02
N THR A 304 -26.91 -7.40 -11.28
CA THR A 304 -27.58 -8.70 -11.22
C THR A 304 -26.96 -9.65 -12.24
N GLY A 305 -26.56 -10.85 -11.79
CA GLY A 305 -25.90 -11.82 -12.66
C GLY A 305 -24.40 -11.60 -12.87
N TRP A 306 -23.77 -10.64 -12.18
CA TRP A 306 -22.33 -10.35 -12.27
C TRP A 306 -21.44 -11.59 -12.26
N LYS A 307 -21.76 -12.57 -11.40
CA LYS A 307 -20.97 -13.78 -11.22
C LYS A 307 -20.96 -14.65 -12.47
N ASN A 308 -22.05 -14.67 -13.24
CA ASN A 308 -22.16 -15.43 -14.49
C ASN A 308 -21.39 -14.76 -15.64
N LEU A 309 -21.17 -13.45 -15.57
CA LEU A 309 -20.34 -12.74 -16.55
C LEU A 309 -18.87 -13.12 -16.39
N ILE A 310 -18.42 -13.29 -15.15
CA ILE A 310 -17.07 -13.74 -14.82
C ILE A 310 -16.92 -15.26 -15.04
N LEU A 311 -17.84 -16.06 -14.51
CA LEU A 311 -17.86 -17.52 -14.62
C LEU A 311 -18.66 -17.96 -15.84
N ASN A 312 -18.30 -17.44 -17.01
CA ASN A 312 -19.06 -17.64 -18.23
C ASN A 312 -18.98 -19.12 -18.68
N PRO A 313 -20.10 -19.86 -18.70
CA PRO A 313 -20.08 -21.28 -19.05
C PRO A 313 -19.84 -21.53 -20.55
N THR A 314 -20.08 -20.52 -21.39
CA THR A 314 -19.91 -20.55 -22.85
C THR A 314 -18.49 -20.15 -23.25
N ASN A 315 -17.96 -19.08 -22.65
CA ASN A 315 -16.57 -18.67 -22.82
C ASN A 315 -15.80 -18.89 -21.51
N ARG A 316 -15.27 -20.10 -21.36
CA ARG A 316 -14.63 -20.53 -20.11
C ARG A 316 -13.24 -19.95 -19.89
N GLU A 317 -12.64 -19.30 -20.89
CA GLU A 317 -11.36 -18.60 -20.74
C GLU A 317 -11.54 -17.12 -21.07
N ILE A 318 -11.24 -16.26 -20.11
CA ILE A 318 -11.31 -14.80 -20.29
C ILE A 318 -9.92 -14.23 -20.04
N THR A 319 -9.41 -13.52 -21.05
CA THR A 319 -8.17 -12.76 -20.94
C THR A 319 -8.51 -11.31 -20.64
N TYR A 320 -7.81 -10.72 -19.67
CA TYR A 320 -7.94 -9.33 -19.27
C TYR A 320 -6.57 -8.64 -19.42
N LYS A 321 -6.59 -7.35 -19.76
CA LYS A 321 -5.44 -6.45 -19.60
C LYS A 321 -5.79 -5.31 -18.67
N LEU A 322 -4.80 -4.71 -18.03
CA LEU A 322 -5.03 -3.44 -17.33
C LEU A 322 -5.48 -2.38 -18.34
N ALA A 323 -6.43 -1.54 -17.94
CA ALA A 323 -7.03 -0.54 -18.82
C ALA A 323 -5.97 0.40 -19.42
N THR A 324 -6.17 0.76 -20.68
CA THR A 324 -5.44 1.84 -21.34
C THR A 324 -6.05 3.20 -21.01
N GLU A 325 -5.34 4.30 -21.29
CA GLU A 325 -5.84 5.67 -21.04
C GLU A 325 -7.22 5.93 -21.70
N ASP A 326 -7.45 5.39 -22.90
CA ASP A 326 -8.73 5.48 -23.62
C ASP A 326 -9.86 4.68 -22.96
N GLU A 327 -9.52 3.71 -22.12
CA GLU A 327 -10.46 2.85 -21.38
C GLU A 327 -10.69 3.33 -19.94
N GLY A 328 -9.97 4.38 -19.51
CA GLY A 328 -10.04 4.99 -18.19
C GLY A 328 -8.84 4.67 -17.30
N ASP A 329 -8.89 5.10 -16.04
CA ASP A 329 -7.80 4.85 -15.08
C ASP A 329 -7.57 3.35 -14.89
N ALA A 330 -6.32 2.91 -15.07
CA ALA A 330 -5.91 1.52 -14.91
C ALA A 330 -5.94 1.04 -13.45
N PHE A 331 -5.79 1.98 -12.51
CA PHE A 331 -5.82 1.74 -11.07
C PHE A 331 -6.17 3.04 -10.34
N ASP A 332 -6.75 2.92 -9.16
CA ASP A 332 -7.14 4.05 -8.32
C ASP A 332 -7.32 3.59 -6.86
N TYR A 333 -7.50 4.53 -5.94
CA TYR A 333 -8.12 4.22 -4.66
C TYR A 333 -9.64 4.25 -4.78
N CYS A 334 -10.34 3.25 -4.23
CA CYS A 334 -11.79 3.15 -4.28
C CYS A 334 -12.41 3.21 -2.87
N ASN A 335 -13.61 3.75 -2.76
CA ASN A 335 -14.42 3.73 -1.54
C ASN A 335 -14.91 2.30 -1.22
N LEU A 336 -15.46 2.10 -0.01
CA LEU A 336 -15.98 0.80 0.43
C LEU A 336 -17.16 0.29 -0.41
N ASP A 337 -17.88 1.18 -1.08
CA ASP A 337 -18.94 0.84 -2.05
C ASP A 337 -18.39 0.50 -3.45
N GLY A 338 -17.07 0.47 -3.63
CA GLY A 338 -16.40 0.17 -4.89
C GLY A 338 -16.21 1.35 -5.83
N THR A 339 -16.77 2.53 -5.53
CA THR A 339 -16.63 3.72 -6.38
C THR A 339 -15.20 4.27 -6.37
N GLN A 340 -14.70 4.68 -7.53
CA GLN A 340 -13.38 5.30 -7.70
C GLN A 340 -13.32 6.69 -7.04
N LYS A 341 -12.17 7.03 -6.43
CA LYS A 341 -11.90 8.35 -5.84
C LYS A 341 -11.33 9.36 -6.84
N LYS A 342 -10.84 8.88 -7.99
CA LYS A 342 -10.24 9.64 -9.09
C LYS A 342 -9.08 10.51 -8.63
N VAL A 343 -8.12 9.93 -7.93
CA VAL A 343 -6.99 10.68 -7.35
C VAL A 343 -5.92 11.12 -8.37
N GLY A 344 -6.04 10.72 -9.64
CA GLY A 344 -5.16 11.18 -10.72
C GLY A 344 -3.73 10.64 -10.62
N LEU A 345 -3.57 9.35 -10.31
CA LEU A 345 -2.26 8.71 -10.20
C LEU A 345 -1.61 8.54 -11.58
N LYS A 346 -0.32 8.86 -11.68
CA LYS A 346 0.47 8.62 -12.90
C LYS A 346 1.03 7.21 -12.88
N GLY A 347 0.63 6.39 -13.86
CA GLY A 347 1.18 5.05 -14.07
C GLY A 347 2.61 5.05 -14.60
N ASN A 348 3.32 3.96 -14.32
CA ASN A 348 4.56 3.58 -14.98
C ASN A 348 4.30 3.23 -16.46
N ASP A 349 5.36 3.23 -17.27
CA ASP A 349 5.25 2.84 -18.68
C ASP A 349 4.85 1.36 -18.83
N ASN A 350 4.09 1.06 -19.88
CA ASN A 350 3.70 -0.31 -20.30
C ASN A 350 2.89 -1.14 -19.28
N ILE A 351 2.29 -0.51 -18.26
CA ILE A 351 1.45 -1.24 -17.29
C ILE A 351 0.28 -1.99 -17.95
N SER A 352 -0.20 -1.54 -19.11
CA SER A 352 -1.25 -2.19 -19.91
C SER A 352 -0.84 -3.55 -20.50
N ASP A 353 0.45 -3.92 -20.44
CA ASP A 353 0.92 -5.25 -20.85
C ASP A 353 0.67 -6.31 -19.77
N ALA A 354 0.36 -5.89 -18.54
CA ALA A 354 -0.10 -6.79 -17.49
C ALA A 354 -1.36 -7.54 -17.96
N THR A 355 -1.31 -8.87 -17.88
CA THR A 355 -2.38 -9.75 -18.35
C THR A 355 -2.86 -10.66 -17.22
N LEU A 356 -4.16 -10.79 -17.06
CA LEU A 356 -4.79 -11.77 -16.19
C LEU A 356 -5.65 -12.70 -17.05
N VAL A 357 -5.41 -14.00 -17.00
CA VAL A 357 -6.22 -15.01 -17.68
C VAL A 357 -6.93 -15.83 -16.62
N ILE A 358 -8.25 -15.90 -16.70
CA ILE A 358 -9.10 -16.70 -15.80
C ILE A 358 -9.76 -17.80 -16.63
N TYR A 359 -9.59 -19.04 -16.18
CA TYR A 359 -10.26 -20.20 -16.76
C TYR A 359 -11.27 -20.81 -15.77
N TYR A 360 -12.56 -20.74 -16.12
CA TYR A 360 -13.66 -21.37 -15.40
C TYR A 360 -13.77 -22.86 -15.79
N GLY A 361 -13.15 -23.71 -14.98
CA GLY A 361 -13.20 -25.16 -15.16
C GLY A 361 -14.55 -25.78 -14.76
N GLU A 362 -14.81 -26.98 -15.26
CA GLU A 362 -16.02 -27.77 -14.99
C GLU A 362 -16.20 -28.19 -13.52
N SER A 363 -15.17 -27.97 -12.69
CA SER A 363 -15.19 -28.18 -11.26
C SER A 363 -14.25 -27.18 -10.59
N LEU A 364 -14.44 -26.95 -9.29
CA LEU A 364 -13.59 -26.05 -8.50
C LEU A 364 -12.10 -26.38 -8.63
N ALA A 365 -11.75 -27.67 -8.71
CA ALA A 365 -10.35 -28.13 -8.85
C ALA A 365 -9.73 -27.82 -10.23
N LYS A 366 -10.55 -27.49 -11.24
CA LYS A 366 -10.11 -27.17 -12.61
C LYS A 366 -10.20 -25.67 -12.91
N GLN A 367 -10.62 -24.85 -11.96
CA GLN A 367 -10.60 -23.40 -12.11
C GLN A 367 -9.18 -22.88 -11.91
N THR A 368 -8.62 -22.26 -12.95
CA THR A 368 -7.22 -21.81 -12.95
C THR A 368 -7.11 -20.35 -13.32
N TYR A 369 -6.00 -19.73 -12.93
CA TYR A 369 -5.63 -18.40 -13.38
C TYR A 369 -4.16 -18.34 -13.77
N THR A 370 -3.83 -17.42 -14.65
CA THR A 370 -2.46 -17.01 -14.97
C THR A 370 -2.40 -15.50 -14.95
N TYR A 371 -1.55 -14.96 -14.08
CA TYR A 371 -1.17 -13.56 -14.12
C TYR A 371 0.21 -13.42 -14.76
N THR A 372 0.37 -12.44 -15.65
CA THR A 372 1.64 -12.06 -16.26
C THR A 372 1.86 -10.57 -16.04
N ALA A 373 2.93 -10.21 -15.35
CA ALA A 373 3.33 -8.83 -15.12
C ALA A 373 3.94 -8.20 -16.38
N PRO A 374 4.03 -6.85 -16.47
CA PRO A 374 4.62 -6.16 -17.61
C PRO A 374 6.07 -6.56 -17.90
N ASP A 375 6.82 -6.97 -16.88
CA ASP A 375 8.20 -7.46 -17.03
C ASP A 375 8.30 -8.92 -17.51
N GLY A 376 7.16 -9.59 -17.74
CA GLY A 376 7.07 -10.97 -18.16
C GLY A 376 7.03 -11.99 -17.01
N THR A 377 7.09 -11.55 -15.75
CA THR A 377 6.97 -12.46 -14.59
C THR A 377 5.59 -13.11 -14.58
N VAL A 378 5.54 -14.43 -14.35
CA VAL A 378 4.29 -15.21 -14.42
C VAL A 378 3.96 -15.86 -13.07
N VAL A 379 2.72 -15.67 -12.61
CA VAL A 379 2.13 -16.37 -11.46
C VAL A 379 0.95 -17.21 -11.96
N LYS A 380 0.90 -18.50 -11.58
CA LYS A 380 -0.19 -19.41 -11.95
C LYS A 380 -0.74 -20.10 -10.72
N GLY A 381 -2.02 -20.46 -10.75
CA GLY A 381 -2.64 -21.20 -9.66
C GLY A 381 -4.09 -21.55 -9.93
N THR A 382 -4.80 -21.92 -8.87
CA THR A 382 -6.25 -22.10 -8.87
C THR A 382 -6.93 -20.93 -8.19
N PHE A 383 -8.22 -20.73 -8.46
CA PHE A 383 -9.00 -19.70 -7.78
C PHE A 383 -10.36 -20.21 -7.31
N THR A 384 -10.92 -19.51 -6.32
CA THR A 384 -12.34 -19.58 -5.94
C THR A 384 -12.95 -18.18 -6.02
N LEU A 385 -14.27 -18.12 -6.20
CA LEU A 385 -15.04 -16.87 -6.21
C LEU A 385 -16.30 -17.05 -5.35
N SER A 386 -16.34 -16.35 -4.21
CA SER A 386 -17.48 -16.39 -3.29
C SER A 386 -18.69 -15.61 -3.81
N ASP A 387 -19.85 -15.82 -3.19
CA ASP A 387 -21.07 -15.06 -3.50
C ASP A 387 -21.00 -13.61 -3.01
N ASP A 388 -20.09 -13.31 -2.08
CA ASP A 388 -19.76 -11.96 -1.62
C ASP A 388 -18.82 -11.22 -2.58
N GLY A 389 -18.46 -11.81 -3.72
CA GLY A 389 -17.52 -11.20 -4.68
C GLY A 389 -16.07 -11.22 -4.19
N ILE A 390 -15.64 -12.25 -3.46
CA ILE A 390 -14.23 -12.40 -3.07
C ILE A 390 -13.58 -13.46 -3.95
N PHE A 391 -12.57 -13.06 -4.71
CA PHE A 391 -11.60 -13.96 -5.31
C PHE A 391 -10.58 -14.39 -4.27
N THR A 392 -10.25 -15.68 -4.25
CA THR A 392 -9.08 -16.21 -3.53
C THR A 392 -8.17 -16.89 -4.54
N PHE A 393 -6.93 -16.40 -4.68
CA PHE A 393 -5.94 -16.94 -5.62
C PHE A 393 -4.95 -17.83 -4.86
N SER A 394 -4.74 -19.07 -5.28
CA SER A 394 -3.93 -20.02 -4.49
C SER A 394 -2.49 -19.56 -4.23
N ASN A 395 -1.91 -18.78 -5.16
CA ASN A 395 -0.55 -18.26 -5.10
C ASN A 395 -0.49 -16.71 -5.16
N GLY A 396 -1.62 -16.02 -4.90
CA GLY A 396 -1.72 -14.57 -5.06
C GLY A 396 -1.49 -14.10 -6.52
N LEU A 397 -1.14 -12.83 -6.70
CA LEU A 397 -0.85 -12.22 -8.01
C LEU A 397 0.57 -11.63 -8.10
N GLY A 398 1.47 -11.99 -7.18
CA GLY A 398 2.78 -11.34 -7.07
C GLY A 398 2.68 -9.88 -6.61
N ASN A 399 3.69 -9.07 -6.95
CA ASN A 399 3.79 -7.66 -6.56
C ASN A 399 4.34 -6.85 -7.74
N THR A 400 3.44 -6.19 -8.48
CA THR A 400 3.77 -5.45 -9.71
C THR A 400 3.69 -3.96 -9.46
N SER A 401 4.78 -3.22 -9.71
CA SER A 401 4.78 -1.76 -9.54
C SER A 401 4.00 -1.08 -10.66
N LEU A 402 2.86 -0.49 -10.33
CA LEU A 402 2.02 0.27 -11.27
C LEU A 402 2.35 1.78 -11.23
N ALA A 403 2.80 2.29 -10.10
CA ALA A 403 3.32 3.64 -9.91
C ALA A 403 4.35 3.68 -8.77
N SER A 404 5.02 4.81 -8.58
CA SER A 404 6.06 5.00 -7.54
C SER A 404 5.64 4.62 -6.12
N SER A 405 4.35 4.76 -5.79
CA SER A 405 3.77 4.43 -4.48
C SER A 405 2.54 3.52 -4.58
N PHE A 406 2.38 2.81 -5.69
CA PHE A 406 1.22 1.98 -5.94
C PHE A 406 1.65 0.67 -6.60
N ASN A 407 1.52 -0.43 -5.86
CA ASN A 407 1.81 -1.75 -6.37
C ASN A 407 0.54 -2.60 -6.39
N MET A 408 0.37 -3.35 -7.47
CA MET A 408 -0.67 -4.35 -7.57
C MET A 408 -0.21 -5.65 -6.90
N SER A 409 -1.01 -6.09 -5.94
CA SER A 409 -0.89 -7.40 -5.31
C SER A 409 -2.27 -7.86 -4.82
N ALA A 410 -2.39 -9.13 -4.44
CA ALA A 410 -3.50 -9.58 -3.60
C ALA A 410 -3.31 -9.10 -2.14
N ASN A 411 -4.32 -9.29 -1.29
CA ASN A 411 -4.18 -9.23 0.16
C ASN A 411 -3.21 -10.32 0.67
N ALA A 412 -2.79 -10.24 1.94
CA ALA A 412 -1.89 -11.22 2.55
C ALA A 412 -2.48 -12.66 2.59
N ASP A 413 -3.81 -12.77 2.63
CA ASP A 413 -4.56 -14.03 2.52
C ASP A 413 -4.85 -14.45 1.06
N ASN A 414 -4.18 -13.81 0.11
CA ASN A 414 -4.34 -13.97 -1.34
C ASN A 414 -5.74 -13.64 -1.89
N THR A 415 -6.50 -12.80 -1.19
CA THR A 415 -7.83 -12.38 -1.66
C THR A 415 -7.82 -11.05 -2.43
N LEU A 416 -8.83 -10.87 -3.28
CA LEU A 416 -9.25 -9.58 -3.85
C LEU A 416 -10.77 -9.52 -3.90
N ARG A 417 -11.34 -8.34 -3.67
CA ARG A 417 -12.78 -8.11 -3.78
C ARG A 417 -13.16 -7.61 -5.17
N VAL A 418 -14.23 -8.13 -5.75
CA VAL A 418 -14.88 -7.53 -6.93
C VAL A 418 -15.53 -6.22 -6.48
N LEU A 419 -15.03 -5.10 -7.00
CA LEU A 419 -15.55 -3.77 -6.72
C LEU A 419 -16.66 -3.40 -7.69
N SER A 420 -16.49 -3.75 -8.96
CA SER A 420 -17.53 -3.61 -9.97
C SER A 420 -17.27 -4.55 -11.13
N VAL A 421 -18.34 -4.82 -11.88
CA VAL A 421 -18.28 -5.39 -13.21
C VAL A 421 -19.12 -4.53 -14.13
N SER A 422 -18.84 -4.59 -15.42
CA SER A 422 -19.78 -4.09 -16.43
C SER A 422 -19.76 -5.01 -17.62
N HIS A 423 -20.90 -5.14 -18.27
CA HIS A 423 -21.02 -5.81 -19.55
C HIS A 423 -20.99 -4.83 -20.73
N ASP A 424 -20.65 -5.35 -21.90
CA ASP A 424 -20.91 -4.70 -23.16
C ASP A 424 -22.43 -4.70 -23.38
N GLU A 425 -23.01 -3.51 -23.54
CA GLU A 425 -24.46 -3.34 -23.67
C GLU A 425 -25.01 -3.94 -24.97
N TYR A 426 -24.16 -4.20 -25.97
CA TYR A 426 -24.60 -4.76 -27.25
C TYR A 426 -24.71 -6.29 -27.21
N ASN A 427 -23.69 -6.99 -26.71
CA ASN A 427 -23.69 -8.46 -26.71
C ASN A 427 -23.81 -9.08 -25.31
N GLY A 428 -23.91 -8.28 -24.25
CA GLY A 428 -24.02 -8.74 -22.87
C GLY A 428 -22.77 -9.42 -22.32
N THR A 429 -21.66 -9.43 -23.06
CA THR A 429 -20.41 -10.07 -22.60
C THR A 429 -19.70 -9.18 -21.58
N LEU A 430 -18.95 -9.79 -20.67
CA LEU A 430 -18.15 -9.04 -19.71
C LEU A 430 -17.19 -8.08 -20.43
N LYS A 431 -17.16 -6.82 -19.98
CA LYS A 431 -16.31 -5.77 -20.54
C LYS A 431 -15.24 -5.33 -19.55
N ASN A 432 -15.65 -4.94 -18.35
CA ASN A 432 -14.74 -4.45 -17.31
C ASN A 432 -14.93 -5.22 -16.01
N LEU A 433 -13.83 -5.39 -15.28
CA LEU A 433 -13.77 -5.98 -13.95
C LEU A 433 -12.85 -5.12 -13.08
N TRP A 434 -13.36 -4.58 -11.98
CA TRP A 434 -12.54 -3.93 -10.97
C TRP A 434 -12.29 -4.88 -9.81
N LEU A 435 -11.01 -5.10 -9.48
CA LEU A 435 -10.58 -5.90 -8.34
C LEU A 435 -9.91 -5.01 -7.29
N GLY A 436 -10.28 -5.16 -6.03
CA GLY A 436 -9.84 -4.34 -4.92
C GLY A 436 -9.03 -5.11 -3.88
N LYS A 437 -7.81 -4.64 -3.62
CA LYS A 437 -7.02 -5.02 -2.44
C LYS A 437 -7.44 -4.13 -1.27
N SER A 438 -7.65 -4.70 -0.09
CA SER A 438 -8.06 -3.94 1.08
C SER A 438 -6.94 -3.03 1.56
N CYS A 439 -7.25 -1.75 1.76
CA CYS A 439 -6.46 -0.88 2.62
C CYS A 439 -7.11 -0.90 3.98
N VAL A 440 -6.37 -1.37 4.98
CA VAL A 440 -6.84 -1.38 6.36
C VAL A 440 -6.32 -0.18 7.11
N ASP A 441 -7.13 0.35 8.03
CA ASP A 441 -6.65 1.26 9.07
C ASP A 441 -5.84 0.48 10.11
N ASP A 442 -5.31 1.25 11.06
CA ASP A 442 -4.60 0.83 12.24
C ASP A 442 -5.38 -0.07 13.20
N GLN A 443 -6.57 -0.53 12.83
CA GLN A 443 -7.34 -1.56 13.55
C GLN A 443 -7.73 -2.74 12.68
N GLY A 444 -7.18 -2.86 11.47
CA GLY A 444 -7.52 -3.93 10.53
C GLY A 444 -8.88 -3.73 9.86
N ASN A 445 -9.56 -2.60 10.07
CA ASN A 445 -10.81 -2.30 9.38
C ASN A 445 -10.48 -1.85 7.96
N VAL A 446 -11.19 -2.39 6.99
CA VAL A 446 -11.05 -1.92 5.61
C VAL A 446 -11.62 -0.51 5.54
N ILE A 447 -10.80 0.46 5.16
CA ILE A 447 -11.18 1.88 5.02
C ILE A 447 -11.33 2.31 3.56
N GLN A 448 -10.69 1.59 2.64
CA GLN A 448 -10.77 1.80 1.19
C GLN A 448 -10.19 0.57 0.47
N TYR A 449 -10.20 0.59 -0.85
CA TYR A 449 -9.51 -0.40 -1.68
C TYR A 449 -8.44 0.25 -2.57
N GLN A 450 -7.34 -0.45 -2.80
CA GLN A 450 -6.52 -0.26 -4.01
C GLN A 450 -7.21 -1.03 -5.14
N GLY A 451 -7.84 -0.30 -6.06
CA GLY A 451 -8.59 -0.86 -7.18
C GLY A 451 -7.72 -1.03 -8.42
N TYR A 452 -7.93 -2.14 -9.14
CA TYR A 452 -7.28 -2.48 -10.40
C TYR A 452 -8.34 -2.69 -11.48
N HIS A 453 -8.20 -1.98 -12.60
CA HIS A 453 -9.16 -1.99 -13.70
C HIS A 453 -8.74 -2.98 -14.79
N TRP A 454 -9.45 -4.09 -14.87
CA TRP A 454 -9.22 -5.15 -15.85
C TRP A 454 -10.24 -5.06 -16.98
N VAL A 455 -9.75 -4.91 -18.21
CA VAL A 455 -10.56 -4.83 -19.43
C VAL A 455 -10.43 -6.13 -20.21
N VAL A 456 -11.58 -6.73 -20.55
CA VAL A 456 -11.66 -8.00 -21.28
C VAL A 456 -11.11 -7.85 -22.70
N GLN A 457 -10.24 -8.78 -23.07
CA GLN A 457 -9.67 -8.93 -24.40
C GLN A 457 -10.52 -9.93 -25.19
N ASN A 458 -11.47 -9.42 -25.97
CA ASN A 458 -12.27 -10.26 -26.86
C ASN A 458 -11.42 -10.71 -28.07
N ALA A 459 -11.22 -12.02 -28.23
CA ALA A 459 -10.43 -12.57 -29.32
C ALA A 459 -11.03 -12.23 -30.70
N GLY A 460 -10.26 -11.55 -31.55
CA GLY A 460 -10.24 -11.78 -33.00
C GLY A 460 -11.40 -11.26 -33.88
N ALA A 461 -12.38 -10.53 -33.38
CA ALA A 461 -13.36 -9.86 -34.26
C ALA A 461 -12.90 -8.42 -34.54
N VAL A 462 -12.69 -8.07 -35.81
CA VAL A 462 -12.58 -6.67 -36.25
C VAL A 462 -13.80 -5.94 -35.70
N LYS A 463 -13.60 -5.07 -34.70
CA LYS A 463 -14.68 -4.27 -34.12
C LYS A 463 -15.15 -3.30 -35.21
N ALA A 464 -16.18 -3.67 -35.96
CA ALA A 464 -16.94 -2.67 -36.71
C ALA A 464 -17.33 -1.57 -35.70
N LYS A 465 -16.93 -0.33 -35.96
CA LYS A 465 -17.19 0.79 -35.06
C LYS A 465 -18.71 0.96 -34.91
N LYS A 466 -19.17 1.13 -33.68
CA LYS A 466 -20.58 1.21 -33.34
C LYS A 466 -20.86 2.52 -32.65
N TYR A 467 -22.01 3.11 -32.97
CA TYR A 467 -22.46 4.35 -32.36
C TYR A 467 -23.72 4.06 -31.53
N SER A 468 -23.70 4.46 -30.25
CA SER A 468 -24.89 4.33 -29.39
C SER A 468 -25.93 5.34 -29.85
N SER A 469 -27.21 4.95 -29.77
CA SER A 469 -28.29 5.82 -30.18
C SER A 469 -29.55 5.59 -29.37
N LEU A 470 -30.29 6.68 -29.16
CA LEU A 470 -31.49 6.73 -28.34
C LEU A 470 -32.54 7.63 -28.99
N LEU A 471 -33.80 7.24 -28.85
CA LEU A 471 -34.92 8.16 -28.95
C LEU A 471 -35.22 8.71 -27.56
N ASN A 472 -35.35 10.02 -27.45
CA ASN A 472 -35.52 10.75 -26.20
C ASN A 472 -36.84 11.51 -26.22
N MET A 473 -37.58 11.51 -25.11
CA MET A 473 -38.89 12.13 -25.01
C MET A 473 -39.14 12.72 -23.62
N SER A 474 -39.64 13.96 -23.53
CA SER A 474 -40.05 14.58 -22.25
C SER A 474 -41.44 15.21 -22.34
N ASP A 475 -42.10 15.29 -21.19
CA ASP A 475 -43.36 16.02 -21.02
C ASP A 475 -43.11 17.54 -20.87
N ASN A 476 -44.18 18.34 -20.70
CA ASN A 476 -44.06 19.79 -20.45
C ASN A 476 -44.08 20.14 -18.95
N VAL A 477 -44.29 19.15 -18.08
CA VAL A 477 -44.58 19.36 -16.65
C VAL A 477 -43.35 19.05 -15.80
N ASN A 478 -42.83 17.83 -15.91
CA ASN A 478 -41.73 17.34 -15.09
C ASN A 478 -40.38 17.47 -15.80
N TRP A 479 -40.39 17.60 -17.13
CA TRP A 479 -39.19 17.68 -17.98
C TRP A 479 -38.25 16.47 -17.82
N THR A 480 -38.77 15.36 -17.31
CA THR A 480 -38.03 14.10 -17.18
C THR A 480 -37.91 13.44 -18.54
N LEU A 481 -36.68 13.14 -18.94
CA LEU A 481 -36.38 12.45 -20.19
C LEU A 481 -36.64 10.94 -20.02
N THR A 482 -37.55 10.37 -20.82
CA THR A 482 -37.64 8.92 -21.04
C THR A 482 -36.94 8.60 -22.36
N THR A 483 -36.27 7.46 -22.39
CA THR A 483 -35.53 7.02 -23.57
C THR A 483 -36.03 5.68 -24.06
N SER A 484 -35.80 5.38 -25.35
CA SER A 484 -35.90 4.02 -25.86
C SER A 484 -34.83 3.12 -25.24
N ASP A 485 -34.92 1.81 -25.51
CA ASP A 485 -33.74 0.95 -25.43
C ASP A 485 -32.65 1.48 -26.38
N LYS A 486 -31.39 1.25 -26.02
CA LYS A 486 -30.25 1.63 -26.87
C LYS A 486 -30.28 0.83 -28.17
N VAL A 487 -30.15 1.53 -29.27
CA VAL A 487 -29.90 0.96 -30.59
C VAL A 487 -28.44 1.23 -30.96
N PHE A 488 -27.75 0.26 -31.55
CA PHE A 488 -26.36 0.42 -31.97
C PHE A 488 -26.28 0.49 -33.48
N VAL A 489 -25.86 1.64 -34.00
CA VAL A 489 -25.63 1.86 -35.43
C VAL A 489 -24.28 1.27 -35.82
N GLN A 490 -24.25 0.38 -36.82
CA GLN A 490 -23.06 -0.40 -37.23
C GLN A 490 -22.82 -0.40 -38.75
N GLY A 491 -23.24 0.66 -39.42
CA GLY A 491 -23.13 0.85 -40.86
C GLY A 491 -24.37 1.53 -41.44
N ASP A 492 -24.36 1.70 -42.75
CA ASP A 492 -25.55 2.07 -43.50
C ASP A 492 -26.65 1.03 -43.27
N GLY A 493 -27.86 1.48 -42.93
CA GLY A 493 -28.96 0.57 -42.68
C GLY A 493 -30.17 1.22 -42.02
N GLU A 494 -31.23 0.44 -41.89
CA GLU A 494 -32.44 0.83 -41.17
C GLU A 494 -32.37 0.42 -39.70
N TYR A 495 -32.74 1.34 -38.82
CA TYR A 495 -32.71 1.18 -37.37
C TYR A 495 -34.05 1.66 -36.80
N THR A 496 -34.62 0.90 -35.86
CA THR A 496 -35.92 1.22 -35.23
C THR A 496 -35.77 1.43 -33.73
N PHE A 497 -36.33 2.52 -33.25
CA PHE A 497 -36.30 2.97 -31.87
C PHE A 497 -37.72 2.95 -31.33
N THR A 498 -37.94 2.36 -30.15
CA THR A 498 -39.29 2.29 -29.57
C THR A 498 -39.25 2.68 -28.10
N ILE A 499 -40.15 3.58 -27.71
CA ILE A 499 -40.46 3.86 -26.31
C ILE A 499 -41.79 3.17 -26.02
N ASN A 500 -41.79 2.29 -25.01
CA ASN A 500 -42.96 1.54 -24.57
C ASN A 500 -43.48 2.14 -23.25
N ASP A 501 -44.22 3.23 -23.35
CA ASP A 501 -44.89 3.89 -22.24
C ASP A 501 -46.27 4.43 -22.65
N SER A 502 -46.89 5.19 -21.75
CA SER A 502 -48.14 5.90 -22.02
C SER A 502 -47.96 7.35 -21.62
N ARG A 503 -48.32 8.29 -22.50
CA ARG A 503 -48.18 9.73 -22.24
C ARG A 503 -49.39 10.52 -22.69
N ALA A 504 -49.85 11.40 -21.81
CA ALA A 504 -50.91 12.36 -22.08
C ALA A 504 -50.39 13.65 -22.74
N ASP A 505 -49.09 13.93 -22.61
CA ASP A 505 -48.42 15.07 -23.23
C ASP A 505 -46.96 14.74 -23.59
N VAL A 506 -46.47 15.40 -24.64
CA VAL A 506 -45.08 15.34 -25.11
C VAL A 506 -44.69 16.77 -25.50
N ASN A 507 -43.48 17.19 -25.15
CA ASN A 507 -43.02 18.57 -25.42
C ASN A 507 -41.63 18.61 -26.06
N VAL A 508 -40.76 17.66 -25.72
CA VAL A 508 -39.45 17.48 -26.35
C VAL A 508 -39.38 16.07 -26.90
N MET A 509 -38.89 15.92 -28.13
CA MET A 509 -38.63 14.62 -28.71
C MET A 509 -37.51 14.71 -29.74
N TYR A 510 -36.46 13.92 -29.54
CA TYR A 510 -35.33 13.85 -30.46
C TYR A 510 -34.65 12.49 -30.46
N LEU A 511 -34.13 12.09 -31.61
CA LEU A 511 -33.25 10.95 -31.77
C LEU A 511 -31.82 11.44 -31.83
N GLN A 512 -30.91 10.73 -31.17
CA GLN A 512 -29.48 11.04 -31.19
C GLN A 512 -28.66 9.80 -31.47
N VAL A 513 -27.61 9.95 -32.28
CA VAL A 513 -26.55 8.97 -32.50
C VAL A 513 -25.22 9.58 -32.06
N ASP A 514 -24.64 9.06 -30.99
CA ASP A 514 -23.48 9.64 -30.33
C ASP A 514 -22.19 9.37 -31.09
N GLY A 515 -21.39 10.42 -31.31
CA GLY A 515 -20.06 10.35 -31.92
C GLY A 515 -20.01 10.03 -33.42
N LEU A 516 -21.16 9.81 -34.09
CA LEU A 516 -21.22 9.42 -35.51
C LEU A 516 -20.46 10.39 -36.43
N LEU A 517 -20.61 11.70 -36.20
CA LEU A 517 -20.02 12.73 -37.06
C LEU A 517 -18.50 12.89 -36.86
N LYS A 518 -17.92 12.28 -35.82
CA LYS A 518 -16.47 12.28 -35.62
C LYS A 518 -15.76 11.51 -36.72
N ASP A 519 -16.31 10.37 -37.12
CA ASP A 519 -15.73 9.49 -38.12
C ASP A 519 -16.41 9.63 -39.49
N HIS A 520 -17.68 10.06 -39.49
CA HIS A 520 -18.52 10.19 -40.67
C HIS A 520 -19.15 11.60 -40.73
N PRO A 521 -18.36 12.64 -41.05
CA PRO A 521 -18.84 14.03 -41.00
C PRO A 521 -19.94 14.37 -42.01
N ASN A 522 -20.11 13.54 -43.05
CA ASN A 522 -21.18 13.67 -44.06
C ASN A 522 -22.37 12.73 -43.79
N ALA A 523 -22.44 12.12 -42.61
CA ALA A 523 -23.51 11.20 -42.29
C ALA A 523 -24.87 11.91 -42.26
N ASP A 524 -25.92 11.19 -42.66
CA ASP A 524 -27.30 11.62 -42.51
C ASP A 524 -28.13 10.54 -41.80
N ILE A 525 -29.15 10.98 -41.07
CA ILE A 525 -30.12 10.13 -40.40
C ILE A 525 -31.49 10.50 -40.98
N ILE A 526 -32.00 9.69 -41.89
CA ILE A 526 -33.23 9.98 -42.64
C ILE A 526 -34.40 9.28 -41.96
N VAL A 527 -35.40 10.02 -41.51
CA VAL A 527 -36.59 9.41 -40.89
C VAL A 527 -37.45 8.73 -41.95
N LYS A 528 -37.70 7.43 -41.77
CA LYS A 528 -38.44 6.58 -42.72
C LYS A 528 -39.86 6.30 -42.27
N SER A 529 -40.10 6.14 -40.97
CA SER A 529 -41.44 5.95 -40.44
C SER A 529 -41.56 6.48 -39.00
N ILE A 530 -42.76 6.95 -38.66
CA ILE A 530 -43.17 7.34 -37.32
C ILE A 530 -44.48 6.60 -37.03
N LYS A 531 -44.50 5.82 -35.95
CA LYS A 531 -45.69 5.10 -35.50
C LYS A 531 -46.02 5.43 -34.06
N VAL A 532 -47.29 5.71 -33.80
CA VAL A 532 -47.82 6.04 -32.48
C VAL A 532 -48.99 5.10 -32.19
N ASP A 533 -48.88 4.31 -31.12
CA ASP A 533 -49.78 3.18 -30.81
C ASP A 533 -49.99 2.26 -32.04
N GLY A 534 -48.91 2.02 -32.78
CA GLY A 534 -48.90 1.20 -34.00
C GLY A 534 -49.48 1.85 -35.25
N LYS A 535 -49.98 3.09 -35.18
CA LYS A 535 -50.54 3.84 -36.32
C LYS A 535 -49.51 4.79 -36.93
N ASP A 536 -49.47 4.87 -38.26
CA ASP A 536 -48.57 5.76 -38.97
C ASP A 536 -48.93 7.24 -38.74
N VAL A 537 -47.90 8.05 -38.49
CA VAL A 537 -47.99 9.52 -38.43
C VAL A 537 -47.41 10.08 -39.73
N ALA A 538 -48.14 10.98 -40.40
CA ALA A 538 -47.66 11.63 -41.61
C ALA A 538 -46.64 12.73 -41.28
N PHE A 539 -45.55 12.79 -42.04
CA PHE A 539 -44.50 13.79 -41.88
C PHE A 539 -43.71 13.96 -43.19
N ASP A 540 -42.94 15.05 -43.28
CA ASP A 540 -41.87 15.29 -44.24
C ASP A 540 -40.55 15.47 -43.48
N ASP A 541 -39.60 14.56 -43.71
CA ASP A 541 -38.29 14.55 -43.05
C ASP A 541 -37.46 15.82 -43.27
N ASN A 542 -37.69 16.57 -44.34
CA ASN A 542 -36.93 17.78 -44.65
C ASN A 542 -37.52 19.04 -44.02
N THR A 543 -38.82 19.06 -43.75
CA THR A 543 -39.53 20.27 -43.31
C THR A 543 -40.10 20.17 -41.90
N ASN A 544 -40.41 18.96 -41.42
CA ASN A 544 -41.00 18.75 -40.09
C ASN A 544 -40.01 18.30 -39.01
N ILE A 545 -38.80 17.89 -39.39
CA ILE A 545 -37.82 17.29 -38.47
C ILE A 545 -36.47 17.96 -38.68
N ILE A 546 -35.91 18.53 -37.64
CA ILE A 546 -34.64 19.27 -37.74
C ILE A 546 -33.47 18.30 -37.75
N ARG A 547 -32.45 18.59 -38.57
CA ARG A 547 -31.12 17.97 -38.53
C ARG A 547 -30.19 18.93 -37.81
N CYS A 548 -29.63 18.52 -36.67
CA CYS A 548 -28.64 19.34 -35.98
C CYS A 548 -27.64 18.49 -35.19
N ILE A 549 -26.58 19.13 -34.73
CA ILE A 549 -25.71 18.54 -33.71
C ILE A 549 -26.37 18.60 -32.32
N ASP A 550 -25.75 17.96 -31.32
CA ASP A 550 -26.16 18.08 -29.92
C ASP A 550 -25.96 19.52 -29.40
N ASP A 551 -27.01 20.07 -28.78
CA ASP A 551 -27.06 21.42 -28.19
C ASP A 551 -26.12 21.61 -26.98
N GLY A 552 -25.47 20.55 -26.49
CA GLY A 552 -24.51 20.60 -25.39
C GLY A 552 -23.27 21.45 -25.71
N THR A 553 -22.68 22.07 -24.69
CA THR A 553 -21.46 22.90 -24.84
C THR A 553 -20.16 22.09 -24.70
N GLY A 554 -20.25 20.78 -24.49
CA GLY A 554 -19.09 19.91 -24.34
C GLY A 554 -18.35 19.69 -25.66
N GLU A 555 -17.05 19.44 -25.59
CA GLU A 555 -16.19 19.26 -26.79
C GLU A 555 -16.69 18.15 -27.73
N THR A 556 -17.38 17.15 -27.19
CA THR A 556 -17.90 15.99 -27.93
C THR A 556 -19.29 16.22 -28.55
N ALA A 557 -20.04 17.25 -28.12
CA ALA A 557 -21.42 17.47 -28.57
C ALA A 557 -21.51 17.71 -30.09
N LYS A 558 -20.51 18.39 -30.67
CA LYS A 558 -20.39 18.61 -32.12
C LYS A 558 -20.26 17.32 -32.95
N TYR A 559 -19.99 16.18 -32.32
CA TYR A 559 -19.87 14.89 -33.00
C TYR A 559 -21.14 14.04 -32.93
N ASN A 560 -22.14 14.46 -32.15
CA ASN A 560 -23.40 13.73 -31.98
C ASN A 560 -24.38 14.17 -33.07
N ALA A 561 -24.93 13.22 -33.84
CA ALA A 561 -25.92 13.50 -34.87
C ALA A 561 -27.33 13.45 -34.26
N ARG A 562 -28.10 14.54 -34.35
CA ARG A 562 -29.42 14.67 -33.73
C ARG A 562 -30.51 14.96 -34.76
N ARG A 563 -31.67 14.31 -34.58
CA ARG A 563 -32.94 14.60 -35.27
C ARG A 563 -33.98 15.06 -34.27
N TYR A 564 -34.41 16.33 -34.33
CA TYR A 564 -35.48 16.87 -33.49
C TYR A 564 -36.84 16.72 -34.16
N PHE A 565 -37.74 16.00 -33.50
CA PHE A 565 -39.15 15.90 -33.87
C PHE A 565 -39.96 17.01 -33.19
N LEU A 566 -39.66 17.29 -31.92
CA LEU A 566 -40.26 18.34 -31.10
C LEU A 566 -39.14 19.09 -30.35
N ASN A 567 -39.07 20.41 -30.55
CA ASN A 567 -38.09 21.31 -29.93
C ASN A 567 -38.82 22.57 -29.41
N PRO A 568 -39.06 22.69 -28.10
CA PRO A 568 -39.81 23.80 -27.53
C PRO A 568 -39.05 25.14 -27.56
N TRP A 569 -37.75 25.12 -27.86
CA TRP A 569 -36.90 26.30 -27.92
C TRP A 569 -36.75 26.88 -29.33
N ASN A 570 -37.18 26.15 -30.37
CA ASN A 570 -37.15 26.62 -31.76
C ASN A 570 -38.35 26.08 -32.56
N LEU A 571 -39.47 26.81 -32.51
CA LEU A 571 -40.80 26.37 -32.95
C LEU A 571 -41.02 26.33 -34.48
N ALA A 572 -40.09 26.82 -35.30
CA ALA A 572 -40.35 27.05 -36.72
C ALA A 572 -40.26 25.80 -37.61
N SER A 573 -39.87 24.63 -37.08
CA SER A 573 -39.54 23.45 -37.92
C SER A 573 -39.80 22.09 -37.25
N THR A 574 -40.78 22.02 -36.35
CA THR A 574 -41.09 20.80 -35.58
C THR A 574 -42.52 20.33 -35.79
N MET A 575 -42.80 19.07 -35.49
CA MET A 575 -44.12 18.47 -35.60
C MET A 575 -45.10 18.98 -34.53
N ASP A 576 -46.39 18.71 -34.72
CA ASP A 576 -47.41 18.97 -33.69
C ASP A 576 -47.25 17.97 -32.53
N PRO A 577 -47.04 18.44 -31.28
CA PRO A 577 -46.84 17.54 -30.15
C PRO A 577 -48.01 16.59 -29.87
N SER A 578 -49.25 16.97 -30.24
CA SER A 578 -50.43 16.11 -30.07
C SER A 578 -50.35 14.81 -30.88
N LEU A 579 -49.52 14.76 -31.93
CA LEU A 579 -49.30 13.57 -32.74
C LEU A 579 -48.58 12.45 -31.97
N PHE A 580 -47.90 12.79 -30.86
CA PHE A 580 -47.09 11.86 -30.08
C PHE A 580 -47.72 11.48 -28.73
N VAL A 581 -48.95 11.93 -28.47
CA VAL A 581 -49.75 11.45 -27.33
C VAL A 581 -50.18 10.00 -27.59
N HIS A 582 -49.94 9.12 -26.62
CA HIS A 582 -50.04 7.68 -26.84
C HIS A 582 -50.32 6.90 -25.55
N THR A 583 -50.79 5.67 -25.69
CA THR A 583 -51.20 4.80 -24.57
C THR A 583 -50.35 3.55 -24.44
N THR A 584 -49.59 3.20 -25.48
CA THR A 584 -48.81 1.96 -25.57
C THR A 584 -47.37 2.22 -26.00
N SER A 585 -47.15 2.93 -27.11
CA SER A 585 -45.78 3.16 -27.60
C SER A 585 -45.65 4.22 -28.69
N VAL A 586 -44.42 4.71 -28.85
CA VAL A 586 -43.97 5.47 -30.01
C VAL A 586 -42.77 4.77 -30.63
N SER A 587 -42.79 4.56 -31.94
CA SER A 587 -41.72 3.90 -32.69
C SER A 587 -41.26 4.73 -33.89
N ILE A 588 -39.95 4.88 -34.06
CA ILE A 588 -39.32 5.65 -35.13
C ILE A 588 -38.35 4.74 -35.87
N THR A 589 -38.52 4.60 -37.19
CA THR A 589 -37.53 3.95 -38.06
C THR A 589 -36.77 4.99 -38.84
N VAL A 590 -35.44 4.89 -38.82
CA VAL A 590 -34.54 5.76 -39.59
C VAL A 590 -33.63 4.94 -40.50
N GLN A 591 -33.24 5.51 -41.62
CA GLN A 591 -32.13 5.04 -42.45
C GLN A 591 -30.91 5.87 -42.10
N VAL A 592 -29.85 5.23 -41.62
CA VAL A 592 -28.54 5.87 -41.44
C VAL A 592 -27.73 5.70 -42.72
N VAL A 593 -27.08 6.77 -43.15
CA VAL A 593 -26.11 6.77 -44.26
C VAL A 593 -24.84 7.46 -43.77
N TYR A 594 -23.69 6.80 -43.83
CA TYR A 594 -22.41 7.31 -43.33
C TYR A 594 -21.82 8.41 -44.22
N ASP A 595 -22.10 8.38 -45.52
CA ASP A 595 -21.71 9.45 -46.44
C ASP A 595 -22.85 9.78 -47.39
N SER A 596 -23.53 10.90 -47.12
CA SER A 596 -24.57 11.42 -48.00
C SER A 596 -24.01 12.31 -49.13
N GLY A 597 -22.69 12.44 -49.23
CA GLY A 597 -21.99 13.25 -50.22
C GLY A 597 -21.84 14.74 -49.86
N GLU A 598 -22.54 15.20 -48.82
CA GLU A 598 -22.41 16.56 -48.28
C GLU A 598 -22.78 16.62 -46.79
N VAL A 599 -22.41 17.70 -46.09
CA VAL A 599 -22.74 17.87 -44.67
C VAL A 599 -24.22 18.25 -44.52
N LYS A 600 -25.04 17.31 -44.03
CA LYS A 600 -26.48 17.47 -43.80
C LYS A 600 -26.84 17.89 -42.37
N ILE A 601 -26.06 17.48 -41.39
CA ILE A 601 -26.30 17.71 -39.96
C ILE A 601 -25.30 18.75 -39.46
N LYS A 602 -25.76 19.86 -38.87
CA LYS A 602 -24.93 21.01 -38.50
C LYS A 602 -25.32 21.63 -37.16
#